data_AF-A0A6U6NIU6-F1
#
_entry.id   AF-A0A6U6NIU6-F1
#
_cell.length_a   1.000
_cell.length_b   1.000
_cell.length_c   1.000
_cell.angle_alpha   90.00
_cell.angle_beta   90.00
_cell.angle_gamma   90.00
#
_symmetry.space_group_name_H-M   'P 1'
#
loop_
_entity.id
_entity.type
_entity.pdbx_description
1 polymer ?
#
loop_
_entity_poly.entity_id
_entity_poly.type
_entity_poly.pdbx_seq_one_letter_code
_entity_poly.pdbx_strand_id
1 'polypeptide(L)'
;VNARAAKSPPRSPKQRRGVYAPALQTAPGPVRQAQAEVAAQAIADVKAVAANARETMRSERMGSLSRADQSRTRVEAIAQLDAAGHNTWDVRQAEKVARYQDLKVFSESMWGSFFDWKHDGNGTA
;
A
#
# COMPACT_ATOMS: atom_id res chain seq x y z
N VAL A 1 -22.44 42.95 -62.93
CA VAL A 1 -22.55 43.30 -61.50
C VAL A 1 -22.93 42.04 -60.74
N ASN A 2 -22.02 41.44 -59.97
CA ASN A 2 -22.35 40.34 -59.05
C ASN A 2 -21.40 40.40 -57.85
N ALA A 3 -21.95 40.73 -56.68
CA ALA A 3 -21.23 40.94 -55.43
C ALA A 3 -20.84 39.61 -54.79
N ARG A 4 -19.54 39.46 -54.44
CA ARG A 4 -19.02 38.35 -53.64
C ARG A 4 -19.41 38.58 -52.18
N ALA A 5 -20.22 37.69 -51.62
CA ALA A 5 -20.58 37.69 -50.21
C ALA A 5 -19.33 37.43 -49.33
N ALA A 6 -19.01 38.36 -48.44
CA ALA A 6 -17.96 38.22 -47.44
C ALA A 6 -18.43 37.26 -46.34
N LYS A 7 -17.72 36.15 -46.15
CA LYS A 7 -17.91 35.24 -45.01
C LYS A 7 -17.23 35.87 -43.77
N SER A 8 -18.01 36.20 -42.76
CA SER A 8 -17.52 36.66 -41.45
C SER A 8 -16.79 35.53 -40.70
N PRO A 9 -15.75 35.84 -39.89
CA PRO A 9 -15.00 34.83 -39.17
C PRO A 9 -15.82 34.19 -38.03
N PRO A 10 -15.57 32.92 -37.68
CA PRO A 10 -16.28 32.23 -36.62
C PRO A 10 -16.01 32.87 -35.26
N ARG A 11 -17.09 33.24 -34.58
CA ARG A 11 -17.07 33.86 -33.24
C ARG A 11 -16.63 32.82 -32.21
N SER A 12 -15.59 33.12 -31.44
CA SER A 12 -15.05 32.22 -30.41
C SER A 12 -16.09 31.89 -29.32
N PRO A 13 -16.06 30.68 -28.72
CA PRO A 13 -17.07 30.26 -27.75
C PRO A 13 -16.96 31.08 -26.45
N LYS A 14 -18.09 31.64 -26.01
CA LYS A 14 -18.18 32.37 -24.73
C LYS A 14 -17.82 31.42 -23.57
N GLN A 15 -16.91 31.85 -22.70
CA GLN A 15 -16.50 31.16 -21.49
C GLN A 15 -17.72 30.65 -20.71
N ARG A 16 -17.78 29.32 -20.48
CA ARG A 16 -18.77 28.72 -19.59
C ARG A 16 -18.41 29.08 -18.16
N ARG A 17 -19.36 29.73 -17.46
CA ARG A 17 -19.27 29.99 -16.02
C ARG A 17 -19.01 28.66 -15.30
N GLY A 18 -17.89 28.55 -14.60
CA GLY A 18 -17.55 27.38 -13.80
C GLY A 18 -18.59 27.16 -12.71
N VAL A 19 -19.07 25.93 -12.59
CA VAL A 19 -19.90 25.50 -11.45
C VAL A 19 -18.95 25.38 -10.25
N TYR A 20 -19.02 26.33 -9.34
CA TYR A 20 -18.31 26.26 -8.07
C TYR A 20 -19.06 25.33 -7.13
N ALA A 21 -18.45 24.20 -6.76
CA ALA A 21 -18.91 23.40 -5.64
C ALA A 21 -18.58 24.14 -4.32
N PRO A 22 -19.53 24.26 -3.38
CA PRO A 22 -19.25 24.87 -2.10
C PRO A 22 -18.20 24.05 -1.33
N ALA A 23 -17.26 24.74 -0.68
CA ALA A 23 -16.25 24.10 0.16
C ALA A 23 -16.96 23.35 1.30
N LEU A 24 -16.72 22.04 1.40
CA LEU A 24 -17.19 21.21 2.50
C LEU A 24 -16.61 21.78 3.81
N GLN A 25 -17.46 22.42 4.62
CA GLN A 25 -17.09 22.80 5.97
C GLN A 25 -16.86 21.53 6.79
N THR A 26 -15.61 21.26 7.11
CA THR A 26 -15.25 20.24 8.08
C THR A 26 -15.62 20.75 9.46
N ALA A 27 -16.66 20.19 10.07
CA ALA A 27 -17.05 20.54 11.43
C ALA A 27 -15.87 20.27 12.39
N PRO A 28 -15.35 21.29 13.10
CA PRO A 28 -14.39 21.08 14.17
C PRO A 28 -15.20 20.68 15.41
N GLY A 29 -15.34 19.38 15.64
CA GLY A 29 -16.09 18.85 16.77
C GLY A 29 -15.47 17.59 17.36
N PRO A 30 -15.62 17.37 18.69
CA PRO A 30 -15.03 16.26 19.44
C PRO A 30 -15.42 14.86 18.93
N VAL A 31 -16.45 14.78 18.08
CA VAL A 31 -16.93 13.56 17.43
C VAL A 31 -15.87 12.94 16.49
N ARG A 32 -15.02 13.77 15.85
CA ARG A 32 -13.94 13.27 14.99
C ARG A 32 -12.80 12.62 15.77
N GLN A 33 -12.51 13.08 16.99
CA GLN A 33 -11.44 12.50 17.81
C GLN A 33 -11.86 11.12 18.35
N ALA A 34 -13.08 11.00 18.88
CA ALA A 34 -13.60 9.71 19.32
C ALA A 34 -13.68 8.68 18.18
N GLN A 35 -14.09 9.10 16.96
CA GLN A 35 -14.10 8.21 15.79
C GLN A 35 -12.70 7.84 15.30
N ALA A 36 -11.74 8.77 15.37
CA ALA A 36 -10.35 8.51 15.02
C ALA A 36 -9.67 7.55 16.02
N GLU A 37 -9.95 7.68 17.31
CA GLU A 37 -9.44 6.78 18.36
C GLU A 37 -10.02 5.37 18.23
N VAL A 38 -11.32 5.24 17.99
CA VAL A 38 -11.96 3.93 17.74
C VAL A 38 -11.40 3.29 16.47
N ALA A 39 -11.19 4.07 15.40
CA ALA A 39 -10.57 3.57 14.18
C ALA A 39 -9.10 3.16 14.39
N ALA A 40 -8.33 3.93 15.18
CA ALA A 40 -6.95 3.61 15.51
C ALA A 40 -6.85 2.33 16.35
N GLN A 41 -7.75 2.14 17.31
CA GLN A 41 -7.82 0.95 18.15
C GLN A 41 -8.16 -0.29 17.31
N ALA A 42 -9.17 -0.20 16.44
CA ALA A 42 -9.54 -1.28 15.54
C ALA A 42 -8.38 -1.69 14.61
N ILE A 43 -7.61 -0.73 14.10
CA ILE A 43 -6.42 -1.00 13.29
C ILE A 43 -5.31 -1.68 14.11
N ALA A 44 -5.12 -1.26 15.37
CA ALA A 44 -4.13 -1.85 16.27
C ALA A 44 -4.48 -3.32 16.61
N ASP A 45 -5.75 -3.59 16.92
CA ASP A 45 -6.23 -4.94 17.25
C ASP A 45 -6.07 -5.89 16.05
N VAL A 46 -6.42 -5.41 14.85
CA VAL A 46 -6.28 -6.15 13.59
C VAL A 46 -4.80 -6.47 13.30
N LYS A 47 -3.89 -5.52 13.50
CA LYS A 47 -2.43 -5.75 13.40
C LYS A 47 -1.92 -6.76 14.44
N ALA A 48 -2.44 -6.74 15.66
CA ALA A 48 -2.06 -7.67 16.71
C ALA A 48 -2.49 -9.11 16.37
N VAL A 49 -3.69 -9.30 15.80
CA VAL A 49 -4.16 -10.61 15.32
C VAL A 49 -3.24 -11.15 14.22
N ALA A 50 -2.86 -10.31 13.25
CA ALA A 50 -1.92 -10.71 12.20
C ALA A 50 -0.53 -11.08 12.75
N ALA A 51 -0.03 -10.33 13.72
CA ALA A 51 1.26 -10.63 14.36
C ALA A 51 1.22 -11.96 15.13
N ASN A 52 0.15 -12.20 15.90
CA ASN A 52 -0.03 -13.44 16.67
C ASN A 52 -0.19 -14.67 15.75
N ALA A 53 -0.95 -14.57 14.67
CA ALA A 53 -1.09 -15.66 13.70
C ALA A 53 0.23 -15.98 12.99
N ARG A 54 1.08 -14.97 12.74
CA ARG A 54 2.43 -15.19 12.21
C ARG A 54 3.36 -15.83 13.25
N GLU A 55 3.23 -15.44 14.52
CA GLU A 55 4.01 -16.02 15.63
C GLU A 55 3.70 -17.50 15.82
N THR A 56 2.42 -17.89 15.78
CA THR A 56 2.00 -19.29 15.93
C THR A 56 2.50 -20.17 14.79
N MET A 57 2.68 -19.59 13.59
CA MET A 57 3.21 -20.29 12.41
C MET A 57 4.74 -20.27 12.30
N ARG A 58 5.48 -19.70 13.26
CA ARG A 58 6.96 -19.70 13.21
C ARG A 58 7.51 -21.13 13.18
N SER A 59 8.49 -21.34 12.31
CA SER A 59 9.10 -22.66 12.06
C SER A 59 9.64 -23.32 13.33
N GLU A 60 10.19 -22.55 14.27
CA GLU A 60 10.71 -23.04 15.55
C GLU A 60 9.61 -23.67 16.42
N ARG A 61 8.46 -23.00 16.52
CA ARG A 61 7.30 -23.46 17.30
C ARG A 61 6.59 -24.64 16.63
N MET A 62 6.54 -24.62 15.30
CA MET A 62 5.95 -25.69 14.51
C MET A 62 6.83 -26.95 14.49
N GLY A 63 8.15 -26.80 14.59
CA GLY A 63 9.11 -27.90 14.58
C GLY A 63 8.99 -28.85 15.78
N SER A 64 8.47 -28.36 16.92
CA SER A 64 8.22 -29.19 18.10
C SER A 64 6.88 -29.94 18.07
N LEU A 65 6.00 -29.64 17.11
CA LEU A 65 4.66 -30.23 17.02
C LEU A 65 4.64 -31.45 16.08
N SER A 66 3.71 -32.38 16.34
CA SER A 66 3.37 -33.46 15.40
C SER A 66 2.88 -32.87 14.07
N ARG A 67 3.06 -33.60 12.96
CA ARG A 67 2.52 -33.19 11.64
C ARG A 67 1.02 -32.90 11.67
N ALA A 68 0.25 -33.68 12.44
CA ALA A 68 -1.19 -33.49 12.56
C ALA A 68 -1.52 -32.16 13.27
N ASP A 69 -0.80 -31.87 14.35
CA ASP A 69 -0.97 -30.63 15.13
C ASP A 69 -0.49 -29.42 14.33
N GLN A 70 0.63 -29.55 13.61
CA GLN A 70 1.08 -28.52 12.68
C GLN A 70 0.02 -28.19 11.63
N SER A 71 -0.63 -29.21 11.06
CA SER A 71 -1.69 -28.98 10.08
C SER A 71 -2.87 -28.26 10.72
N ARG A 72 -3.28 -28.65 11.93
CA ARG A 72 -4.38 -28.01 12.64
C ARG A 72 -4.07 -26.56 12.97
N THR A 73 -2.90 -26.28 13.56
CA THR A 73 -2.47 -24.94 13.93
C THR A 73 -2.38 -24.01 12.71
N ARG A 74 -1.94 -24.51 11.55
CA ARG A 74 -1.96 -23.71 10.30
C ARG A 74 -3.37 -23.35 9.87
N VAL A 75 -4.29 -24.32 9.87
CA VAL A 75 -5.68 -24.08 9.47
C VAL A 75 -6.34 -23.07 10.41
N GLU A 76 -6.13 -23.20 11.71
CA GLU A 76 -6.66 -22.26 12.71
C GLU A 76 -6.08 -20.86 12.54
N ALA A 77 -4.76 -20.73 12.32
CA ALA A 77 -4.13 -19.43 12.08
C ALA A 77 -4.65 -18.76 10.79
N ILE A 78 -4.86 -19.54 9.73
CA ILE A 78 -5.45 -19.02 8.48
C ILE A 78 -6.90 -18.57 8.73
N ALA A 79 -7.70 -19.34 9.46
CA ALA A 79 -9.06 -18.96 9.80
C ALA A 79 -9.12 -17.65 10.62
N GLN A 80 -8.16 -17.44 11.53
CA GLN A 80 -8.04 -16.17 12.27
C GLN A 80 -7.68 -14.99 11.36
N LEU A 81 -6.79 -15.20 10.39
CA LEU A 81 -6.44 -14.19 9.39
C LEU A 81 -7.60 -13.88 8.44
N ASP A 82 -8.39 -14.89 8.06
CA ASP A 82 -9.61 -14.74 7.28
C ASP A 82 -10.65 -13.90 8.03
N ALA A 83 -10.91 -14.24 9.31
CA ALA A 83 -11.84 -13.50 10.15
C ALA A 83 -11.44 -12.03 10.35
N ALA A 84 -10.12 -11.75 10.39
CA ALA A 84 -9.58 -10.40 10.49
C ALA A 84 -9.45 -9.67 9.14
N GLY A 85 -9.83 -10.29 8.02
CA GLY A 85 -9.74 -9.68 6.69
C GLY A 85 -8.32 -9.60 6.10
N HIS A 86 -7.36 -10.30 6.70
CA HIS A 86 -5.95 -10.30 6.30
C HIS A 86 -5.58 -11.35 5.24
N ASN A 87 -6.54 -12.17 4.80
CA ASN A 87 -6.34 -13.17 3.74
C ASN A 87 -7.11 -12.81 2.44
N THR A 88 -7.45 -11.54 2.26
CA THR A 88 -8.02 -11.06 0.99
C THR A 88 -6.96 -11.07 -0.12
N TRP A 89 -7.40 -11.09 -1.38
CA TRP A 89 -6.51 -11.03 -2.53
C TRP A 89 -5.65 -9.77 -2.51
N ASP A 90 -6.25 -8.61 -2.24
CA ASP A 90 -5.57 -7.32 -2.26
C ASP A 90 -4.45 -7.24 -1.21
N VAL A 91 -4.69 -7.75 0.00
CA VAL A 91 -3.68 -7.79 1.06
C VAL A 91 -2.53 -8.72 0.66
N ARG A 92 -2.81 -9.90 0.12
CA ARG A 92 -1.78 -10.84 -0.35
C ARG A 92 -0.98 -10.27 -1.52
N GLN A 93 -1.63 -9.57 -2.44
CA GLN A 93 -0.97 -8.89 -3.55
C GLN A 93 -0.05 -7.78 -3.04
N ALA A 94 -0.53 -6.93 -2.13
CA ALA A 94 0.25 -5.85 -1.54
C ALA A 94 1.48 -6.38 -0.77
N GLU A 95 1.31 -7.42 0.05
CA GLU A 95 2.43 -8.07 0.74
C GLU A 95 3.46 -8.65 -0.24
N LYS A 96 2.99 -9.28 -1.32
CA LYS A 96 3.88 -9.87 -2.34
C LYS A 96 4.66 -8.79 -3.09
N VAL A 97 3.99 -7.69 -3.46
CA VAL A 97 4.63 -6.53 -4.10
C VAL A 97 5.67 -5.91 -3.18
N ALA A 98 5.36 -5.71 -1.90
CA ALA A 98 6.30 -5.18 -0.91
C ALA A 98 7.56 -6.05 -0.82
N ARG A 99 7.42 -7.37 -0.73
CA ARG A 99 8.58 -8.29 -0.73
C ARG A 99 9.42 -8.19 -2.00
N TYR A 100 8.80 -8.04 -3.17
CA TYR A 100 9.54 -7.86 -4.42
C TYR A 100 10.29 -6.53 -4.45
N GLN A 101 9.71 -5.46 -3.90
CA GLN A 101 10.38 -4.17 -3.78
C GLN A 101 11.58 -4.26 -2.84
N ASP A 102 11.44 -4.91 -1.68
CA ASP A 102 12.55 -5.13 -0.75
C ASP A 102 13.70 -5.91 -1.39
N LEU A 103 13.38 -6.99 -2.13
CA LEU A 103 14.38 -7.76 -2.88
C LEU A 103 15.06 -6.94 -3.97
N LYS A 104 14.31 -6.05 -4.64
CA LYS A 104 14.84 -5.17 -5.67
C LYS A 104 15.80 -4.14 -5.08
N VAL A 105 15.43 -3.49 -3.98
CA VAL A 105 16.29 -2.55 -3.24
C VAL A 105 17.57 -3.25 -2.76
N PHE A 106 17.45 -4.47 -2.25
CA PHE A 106 18.60 -5.29 -1.87
C PHE A 106 19.51 -5.61 -3.07
N SER A 107 18.93 -5.94 -4.22
CA SER A 107 19.70 -6.21 -5.44
C SER A 107 20.45 -4.97 -5.95
N GLU A 108 19.80 -3.80 -5.98
CA GLU A 108 20.41 -2.55 -6.44
C GLU A 108 21.52 -2.09 -5.50
N SER A 109 21.33 -2.26 -4.19
CA SER A 109 22.34 -1.96 -3.16
C SER A 109 23.58 -2.86 -3.26
N MET A 110 23.41 -4.17 -3.50
CA MET A 110 24.54 -5.08 -3.66
C MET A 110 25.35 -4.77 -4.93
N TRP A 111 24.67 -4.51 -6.06
CA TRP A 111 25.37 -4.16 -7.29
C TRP A 111 26.10 -2.82 -7.16
N GLY A 112 25.54 -1.83 -6.46
CA GLY A 112 26.25 -0.59 -6.14
C GLY A 112 27.57 -0.83 -5.39
N SER A 113 27.53 -1.62 -4.31
CA SER A 113 28.74 -1.96 -3.55
C SER A 113 29.76 -2.81 -4.32
N PHE A 114 29.30 -3.63 -5.27
CA PHE A 114 30.17 -4.45 -6.13
C PHE A 114 30.84 -3.64 -7.24
N PHE A 115 30.41 -2.42 -7.55
CA PHE A 115 31.15 -1.51 -8.44
C PHE A 115 32.08 -0.56 -7.66
N ASP A 116 31.76 -0.26 -6.40
CA ASP A 116 32.60 0.61 -5.55
C ASP A 116 33.94 -0.03 -5.14
N TRP A 117 34.01 -1.35 -4.90
CA TRP A 117 35.30 -2.01 -4.54
C TRP A 117 36.39 -1.91 -5.63
N LYS A 118 36.03 -1.56 -6.87
CA LYS A 118 36.99 -1.35 -7.97
C LYS A 118 37.51 0.09 -8.04
N HIS A 119 36.85 1.05 -7.40
CA HIS A 119 37.23 2.46 -7.46
C HIS A 119 38.25 2.87 -6.39
N ASP A 120 38.43 2.07 -5.33
CA ASP A 120 39.45 2.32 -4.29
C ASP A 120 40.88 1.90 -4.71
N GLY A 121 41.05 1.27 -5.88
CA GLY A 121 42.34 0.78 -6.36
C GLY A 121 43.18 1.76 -7.20
N ASN A 122 42.64 2.93 -7.56
CA ASN A 122 43.27 3.86 -8.51
C ASN A 122 43.51 5.27 -7.94
N GLY A 123 43.87 5.36 -6.65
CA GLY A 123 44.18 6.63 -6.00
C GLY A 123 45.45 6.56 -5.15
N THR A 124 46.57 6.95 -5.77
CA THR A 124 47.84 7.43 -5.17
C THR A 124 48.79 6.41 -4.53
N ALA A 125 49.83 6.05 -5.29
CA ALA A 125 51.23 6.11 -4.86
C ALA A 125 52.08 6.68 -6.00
#